data_AF-A0A399EXY3-F1
#
_entry.id   AF-A0A399EXY3-F1
#
_cell.length_a   1.000
_cell.length_b   1.000
_cell.length_c   1.000
_cell.angle_alpha   90.00
_cell.angle_beta   90.00
_cell.angle_gamma   90.00
#
_symmetry.space_group_name_H-M   'P 1'
#
loop_
_entity.id
_entity.type
_entity.pdbx_description
1 polymer ?
#
loop_
_entity_poly.entity_id
_entity_poly.type
_entity_poly.pdbx_seq_one_letter_code
_entity_poly.pdbx_strand_id
1 'polypeptide(L)'
;MNEMLSTSQGPFSAVNWNRPEDAYTKMFWDQNVRQFWVDEEIPLADDKLSWMTLAPEEKRAYEEVLAGLTLLDTLQGGVGMPRISQWVEGLQAKAVLSFMGAMEHMHAKSYSSIFSTLCTSERIEELFTWVREQPELQAKLALIHEAYTGIRDGATLYRAMAASVLLESYLFYSGFFYPLYLAGGGRLVNSGEIISLIIRDEAVHGVYVGLLAQERAAGMGEVGRKRAQGEVIGLLERLDALEARYTKALYAPIGLEEAVLRFSRYNADKALMNLGMEPHFGVEPEEVNPVVLAGLRTETKHHDFFSTKGNGYIKATRVEPLSDLDFYFPEGGPDLKPVRKRDGREVPFDEMRIVRAVGKAAAAAGVTVEPERIARGVVEPIKRRAEAKCLSVEEIQDLVEEGLMATYPEVARAYILYREARTRARRGEA
;
A
#
# COMPACT_ATOMS: atom_id res chain seq x y z
N MET A 1 -25.98 -43.38 -33.80
CA MET A 1 -24.76 -42.61 -34.05
C MET A 1 -24.79 -41.43 -33.09
N ASN A 2 -24.39 -41.65 -31.84
CA ASN A 2 -24.29 -40.59 -30.82
C ASN A 2 -22.90 -40.75 -30.22
N GLU A 3 -21.89 -40.24 -30.94
CA GLU A 3 -20.59 -39.99 -30.35
C GLU A 3 -20.78 -38.86 -29.34
N MET A 4 -20.99 -39.23 -28.07
CA MET A 4 -20.79 -38.30 -26.97
C MET A 4 -19.33 -37.86 -27.05
N LEU A 5 -19.12 -36.61 -27.46
CA LEU A 5 -17.87 -35.90 -27.33
C LEU A 5 -17.39 -36.06 -25.88
N SER A 6 -16.39 -36.91 -25.69
CA SER A 6 -15.62 -37.01 -24.47
C SER A 6 -14.82 -35.72 -24.32
N THR A 7 -15.45 -34.66 -23.80
CA THR A 7 -14.72 -33.48 -23.36
C THR A 7 -14.09 -33.83 -22.02
N SER A 8 -12.75 -33.88 -21.97
CA SER A 8 -11.94 -34.19 -20.79
C SER A 8 -12.00 -33.12 -19.69
N GLN A 9 -13.03 -32.26 -19.69
CA GLN A 9 -13.15 -31.12 -18.79
C GLN A 9 -14.03 -31.50 -17.60
N GLY A 10 -13.43 -31.49 -16.40
CA GLY A 10 -14.17 -31.65 -15.15
C GLY A 10 -15.21 -30.54 -14.93
N PRO A 11 -16.07 -30.68 -13.90
CA PRO A 11 -17.11 -29.69 -13.62
C PRO A 11 -16.51 -28.31 -13.30
N PHE A 12 -17.09 -27.25 -13.85
CA PHE A 12 -16.74 -25.87 -13.51
C PHE A 12 -17.12 -25.56 -12.05
N SER A 13 -16.30 -24.76 -11.38
CA SER A 13 -16.52 -24.34 -9.99
C SER A 13 -16.79 -22.84 -9.91
N ALA A 14 -17.73 -22.43 -9.05
CA ALA A 14 -18.01 -21.03 -8.76
C ALA A 14 -17.17 -20.54 -7.57
N VAL A 15 -16.76 -19.27 -7.60
CA VAL A 15 -16.10 -18.64 -6.45
C VAL A 15 -17.08 -18.54 -5.27
N ASN A 16 -16.62 -18.90 -4.06
CA ASN A 16 -17.44 -18.83 -2.85
C ASN A 16 -16.78 -17.91 -1.80
N TRP A 17 -17.17 -16.64 -1.77
CA TRP A 17 -16.66 -15.65 -0.81
C TRP A 17 -17.11 -15.86 0.64
N ASN A 18 -18.07 -16.76 0.90
CA ASN A 18 -18.49 -17.12 2.26
C ASN A 18 -17.55 -18.18 2.89
N ARG A 19 -16.64 -18.74 2.10
CA ARG A 19 -15.61 -19.69 2.56
C ARG A 19 -14.25 -19.17 2.12
N PRO A 20 -13.51 -18.45 2.97
CA PRO A 20 -12.18 -17.94 2.64
C PRO A 20 -11.24 -19.07 2.17
N GLU A 21 -10.52 -18.82 1.07
CA GLU A 21 -9.50 -19.75 0.54
C GLU A 21 -8.20 -19.67 1.36
N ASP A 22 -7.92 -18.48 1.92
CA ASP A 22 -6.78 -18.18 2.79
C ASP A 22 -7.18 -17.11 3.83
N ALA A 23 -6.20 -16.65 4.62
CA ALA A 23 -6.43 -15.69 5.72
C ALA A 23 -6.45 -14.21 5.30
N TYR A 24 -6.05 -13.86 4.08
CA TYR A 24 -5.74 -12.47 3.71
C TYR A 24 -6.39 -11.99 2.42
N THR A 25 -6.65 -12.84 1.43
CA THR A 25 -7.18 -12.47 0.10
C THR A 25 -8.46 -11.65 0.19
N LYS A 26 -9.39 -11.98 1.10
CA LYS A 26 -10.60 -11.17 1.31
C LYS A 26 -10.27 -9.74 1.80
N MET A 27 -9.30 -9.60 2.70
CA MET A 27 -8.86 -8.29 3.19
C MET A 27 -8.26 -7.47 2.04
N PHE A 28 -7.44 -8.08 1.20
CA PHE A 28 -6.86 -7.41 0.03
C PHE A 28 -7.91 -7.02 -1.00
N TRP A 29 -8.91 -7.87 -1.24
CA TRP A 29 -10.08 -7.51 -2.06
C TRP A 29 -10.78 -6.26 -1.50
N ASP A 30 -11.16 -6.29 -0.21
CA ASP A 30 -11.86 -5.17 0.42
C ASP A 30 -11.02 -3.88 0.39
N GLN A 31 -9.70 -3.99 0.54
CA GLN A 31 -8.77 -2.86 0.51
C GLN A 31 -8.67 -2.24 -0.89
N ASN A 32 -8.44 -3.06 -1.92
CA ASN A 32 -8.37 -2.64 -3.32
C ASN A 32 -9.66 -1.90 -3.73
N VAL A 33 -10.82 -2.48 -3.41
CA VAL A 33 -12.12 -1.87 -3.74
C VAL A 33 -12.33 -0.53 -3.03
N ARG A 34 -11.94 -0.41 -1.76
CA ARG A 34 -12.05 0.85 -1.00
C ARG A 34 -11.15 1.96 -1.51
N GLN A 35 -10.08 1.60 -2.20
CA GLN A 35 -9.11 2.53 -2.75
C GLN A 35 -9.43 2.93 -4.19
N PHE A 36 -10.48 2.40 -4.80
CA PHE A 36 -10.86 2.76 -6.17
C PHE A 36 -10.94 4.27 -6.37
N TRP A 37 -10.32 4.76 -7.43
CA TRP A 37 -10.26 6.16 -7.83
C TRP A 37 -10.26 6.28 -9.35
N VAL A 38 -10.62 7.45 -9.85
CA VAL A 38 -10.54 7.79 -11.29
C VAL A 38 -9.84 9.14 -11.45
N ASP A 39 -9.07 9.29 -12.53
CA ASP A 39 -8.26 10.48 -12.77
C ASP A 39 -9.08 11.75 -12.97
N GLU A 40 -10.33 11.64 -13.45
CA GLU A 40 -11.24 12.78 -13.63
C GLU A 40 -11.63 13.49 -12.33
N GLU A 41 -11.40 12.88 -11.17
CA GLU A 41 -11.68 13.51 -9.87
C GLU A 41 -10.61 14.51 -9.44
N ILE A 42 -9.45 14.54 -10.12
CA ILE A 42 -8.32 15.40 -9.77
C ILE A 42 -8.25 16.62 -10.72
N PRO A 43 -8.23 17.87 -10.22
CA PRO A 43 -8.27 19.07 -11.05
C PRO A 43 -6.90 19.41 -11.66
N LEU A 44 -6.43 18.59 -12.60
CA LEU A 44 -5.12 18.73 -13.24
C LEU A 44 -4.87 20.08 -13.91
N ALA A 45 -5.92 20.79 -14.33
CA ALA A 45 -5.81 22.10 -14.96
C ALA A 45 -5.09 23.13 -14.07
N ASP A 46 -5.15 22.96 -12.75
CA ASP A 46 -4.54 23.86 -11.77
C ASP A 46 -3.01 23.76 -11.75
N ASP A 47 -2.43 22.70 -12.34
CA ASP A 47 -0.99 22.54 -12.46
C ASP A 47 -0.37 23.33 -13.62
N LYS A 48 -1.17 23.87 -14.55
CA LYS A 48 -0.67 24.52 -15.78
C LYS A 48 0.28 25.68 -15.51
N LEU A 49 -0.01 26.53 -14.52
CA LEU A 49 0.85 27.66 -14.19
C LEU A 49 2.20 27.17 -13.66
N SER A 50 2.18 26.22 -12.72
CA SER A 50 3.39 25.58 -12.20
C SER A 50 4.20 24.94 -13.33
N TRP A 51 3.54 24.22 -14.24
CA TRP A 51 4.15 23.60 -15.40
C TRP A 51 4.87 24.62 -16.29
N MET A 52 4.25 25.76 -16.60
CA MET A 52 4.86 26.79 -17.44
C MET A 52 6.17 27.35 -16.87
N THR A 53 6.35 27.31 -15.55
CA THR A 53 7.57 27.80 -14.88
C THR A 53 8.75 26.82 -14.90
N LEU A 54 8.55 25.56 -15.27
CA LEU A 54 9.62 24.56 -15.33
C LEU A 54 10.59 24.86 -16.48
N ALA A 55 11.88 24.65 -16.22
CA ALA A 55 12.92 24.69 -17.25
C ALA A 55 12.70 23.57 -18.29
N PRO A 56 13.20 23.72 -19.53
CA PRO A 56 13.04 22.70 -20.57
C PRO A 56 13.52 21.30 -20.15
N GLU A 57 14.63 21.22 -19.43
CA GLU A 57 15.21 19.96 -18.96
C GLU A 57 14.36 19.33 -17.85
N GLU A 58 13.77 20.14 -16.96
CA GLU A 58 12.81 19.70 -15.95
C GLU A 58 11.55 19.14 -16.61
N LYS A 59 10.99 19.83 -17.61
CA LYS A 59 9.83 19.37 -18.37
C LYS A 59 10.12 18.04 -19.07
N ARG A 60 11.26 17.97 -19.77
CA ARG A 60 11.69 16.76 -20.46
C ARG A 60 11.78 15.57 -19.51
N ALA A 61 12.45 15.73 -18.36
CA ALA A 61 12.57 14.66 -17.38
C ALA A 61 11.19 14.23 -16.86
N TYR A 62 10.31 15.18 -16.54
CA TYR A 62 8.95 14.90 -16.09
C TYR A 62 8.11 14.13 -17.13
N GLU A 63 8.17 14.55 -18.39
CA GLU A 63 7.45 13.91 -19.48
C GLU A 63 7.95 12.49 -19.76
N GLU A 64 9.27 12.33 -19.91
CA GLU A 64 9.90 11.04 -20.22
C GLU A 64 9.68 10.02 -19.08
N VAL A 65 9.68 10.46 -17.82
CA VAL A 65 9.40 9.55 -16.69
C VAL A 65 7.96 9.07 -16.71
N LEU A 66 6.97 9.96 -16.89
CA LEU A 66 5.56 9.57 -16.94
C LEU A 66 5.28 8.66 -18.14
N ALA A 67 5.95 8.89 -19.27
CA ALA A 67 5.80 8.08 -20.47
C ALA A 67 6.38 6.68 -20.25
N GLY A 68 7.52 6.59 -19.55
CA GLY A 68 8.09 5.32 -19.11
C GLY A 68 7.18 4.55 -18.15
N LEU A 69 6.61 5.22 -17.14
CA LEU A 69 5.66 4.61 -16.20
C LEU A 69 4.42 4.08 -16.93
N THR A 70 3.89 4.84 -17.89
CA THR A 70 2.74 4.42 -18.72
C THR A 70 3.00 3.07 -19.41
N LEU A 71 4.23 2.85 -19.91
CA LEU A 71 4.61 1.58 -20.53
C LEU A 71 4.72 0.43 -19.51
N LEU A 72 5.21 0.68 -18.30
CA LEU A 72 5.29 -0.32 -17.23
C LEU A 72 3.88 -0.78 -16.81
N ASP A 73 2.96 0.15 -16.51
CA ASP A 73 1.56 -0.13 -16.18
C ASP A 73 0.84 -0.86 -17.34
N THR A 74 1.13 -0.47 -18.59
CA THR A 74 0.58 -1.16 -19.77
C THR A 74 1.00 -2.63 -19.83
N LEU A 75 2.27 -2.92 -19.57
CA LEU A 75 2.76 -4.31 -19.49
C LEU A 75 2.12 -5.05 -18.33
N GLN A 76 1.97 -4.40 -17.18
CA GLN A 76 1.48 -5.02 -15.96
C GLN A 76 0.00 -5.41 -16.04
N GLY A 77 -0.85 -4.48 -16.48
CA GLY A 77 -2.28 -4.73 -16.69
C GLY A 77 -2.56 -5.66 -17.88
N GLY A 78 -1.82 -5.49 -18.99
CA GLY A 78 -2.07 -6.24 -20.22
C GLY A 78 -1.44 -7.63 -20.26
N VAL A 79 -0.37 -7.87 -19.51
CA VAL A 79 0.40 -9.12 -19.54
C VAL A 79 0.64 -9.68 -18.14
N GLY A 80 1.21 -8.90 -17.22
CA GLY A 80 1.62 -9.37 -15.90
C GLY A 80 0.50 -10.02 -15.10
N MET A 81 -0.49 -9.21 -14.68
CA MET A 81 -1.64 -9.66 -13.91
C MET A 81 -2.43 -10.78 -14.60
N PRO A 82 -2.76 -10.69 -15.91
CA PRO A 82 -3.44 -11.78 -16.61
C PRO A 82 -2.65 -13.08 -16.63
N ARG A 83 -1.34 -13.05 -16.89
CA ARG A 83 -0.50 -14.26 -16.95
C ARG A 83 -0.37 -14.91 -15.58
N ILE A 84 -0.16 -14.14 -14.52
CA ILE A 84 -0.09 -14.68 -13.16
C ILE A 84 -1.45 -15.27 -12.75
N SER A 85 -2.55 -14.54 -12.96
CA SER A 85 -3.91 -14.97 -12.61
C SER A 85 -4.32 -16.28 -13.29
N GLN A 86 -3.88 -16.52 -14.53
CA GLN A 86 -4.13 -17.80 -15.23
C GLN A 86 -3.54 -19.02 -14.52
N TRP A 87 -2.40 -18.85 -13.84
CA TRP A 87 -1.65 -19.94 -13.18
C TRP A 87 -1.90 -20.07 -11.69
N VAL A 88 -2.48 -19.05 -11.06
CA VAL A 88 -2.99 -19.15 -9.68
C VAL A 88 -4.19 -20.09 -9.64
N GLU A 89 -4.32 -20.91 -8.59
CA GLU A 89 -5.42 -21.87 -8.47
C GLU A 89 -6.68 -21.27 -7.81
N GLY A 90 -6.49 -20.49 -6.73
CA GLY A 90 -7.57 -19.91 -5.93
C GLY A 90 -8.44 -18.92 -6.70
N LEU A 91 -9.76 -19.12 -6.68
CA LEU A 91 -10.70 -18.27 -7.42
C LEU A 91 -10.86 -16.88 -6.78
N GLN A 92 -10.70 -16.77 -5.46
CA GLN A 92 -10.70 -15.48 -4.77
C GLN A 92 -9.44 -14.68 -5.13
N ALA A 93 -8.28 -15.35 -5.18
CA ALA A 93 -7.03 -14.72 -5.56
C ALA A 93 -7.03 -14.24 -7.01
N LYS A 94 -7.62 -15.04 -7.93
CA LYS A 94 -7.85 -14.60 -9.32
C LYS A 94 -8.65 -13.31 -9.41
N ALA A 95 -9.70 -13.18 -8.60
CA ALA A 95 -10.52 -11.97 -8.60
C ALA A 95 -9.71 -10.74 -8.15
N VAL A 96 -8.89 -10.86 -7.12
CA VAL A 96 -7.99 -9.78 -6.67
C VAL A 96 -7.01 -9.39 -7.78
N LEU A 97 -6.30 -10.36 -8.38
CA LEU A 97 -5.35 -10.10 -9.48
C LEU A 97 -6.04 -9.47 -10.70
N SER A 98 -7.28 -9.87 -11.01
CA SER A 98 -8.06 -9.24 -12.07
C SER A 98 -8.45 -7.80 -11.75
N PHE A 99 -8.75 -7.49 -10.49
CA PHE A 99 -9.00 -6.10 -10.07
C PHE A 99 -7.73 -5.26 -10.17
N MET A 100 -6.60 -5.77 -9.67
CA MET A 100 -5.29 -5.11 -9.79
C MET A 100 -4.97 -4.82 -11.26
N GLY A 101 -5.12 -5.82 -12.15
CA GLY A 101 -4.91 -5.61 -13.59
C GLY A 101 -5.82 -4.55 -14.23
N ALA A 102 -7.03 -4.35 -13.71
CA ALA A 102 -7.89 -3.25 -14.13
C ALA A 102 -7.38 -1.89 -13.62
N MET A 103 -6.87 -1.83 -12.38
CA MET A 103 -6.25 -0.62 -11.83
C MET A 103 -4.98 -0.22 -12.58
N GLU A 104 -4.15 -1.16 -13.02
CA GLU A 104 -2.99 -0.86 -13.91
C GLU A 104 -3.43 -0.09 -15.18
N HIS A 105 -4.58 -0.43 -15.76
CA HIS A 105 -5.12 0.31 -16.91
C HIS A 105 -5.61 1.71 -16.52
N MET A 106 -6.13 1.89 -15.31
CA MET A 106 -6.49 3.20 -14.77
C MET A 106 -5.24 4.04 -14.51
N HIS A 107 -4.16 3.45 -13.97
CA HIS A 107 -2.87 4.11 -13.79
C HIS A 107 -2.32 4.59 -15.13
N ALA A 108 -2.23 3.70 -16.13
CA ALA A 108 -1.77 4.03 -17.47
C ALA A 108 -2.58 5.17 -18.12
N LYS A 109 -3.91 5.14 -17.98
CA LYS A 109 -4.80 6.20 -18.47
C LYS A 109 -4.56 7.53 -17.74
N SER A 110 -4.32 7.51 -16.44
CA SER A 110 -4.16 8.73 -15.64
C SER A 110 -2.96 9.58 -16.09
N TYR A 111 -1.86 8.97 -16.56
CA TYR A 111 -0.75 9.71 -17.16
C TYR A 111 -1.17 10.42 -18.45
N SER A 112 -2.05 9.82 -19.25
CA SER A 112 -2.59 10.46 -20.45
C SER A 112 -3.43 11.70 -20.11
N SER A 113 -4.12 11.69 -18.97
CA SER A 113 -4.85 12.87 -18.46
C SER A 113 -3.89 13.99 -18.02
N ILE A 114 -2.75 13.63 -17.40
CA ILE A 114 -1.67 14.59 -17.12
C ILE A 114 -1.11 15.17 -18.43
N PHE A 115 -0.75 14.31 -19.38
CA PHE A 115 -0.20 14.72 -20.67
C PHE A 115 -1.13 15.64 -21.45
N SER A 116 -2.39 15.26 -21.63
CA SER A 116 -3.37 16.07 -22.37
C SER A 116 -3.64 17.43 -21.72
N THR A 117 -3.36 17.56 -20.41
CA THR A 117 -3.47 18.82 -19.68
C THR A 117 -2.23 19.72 -19.85
N LEU A 118 -1.03 19.14 -19.83
CA LEU A 118 0.24 19.87 -19.74
C LEU A 118 1.00 19.99 -21.07
N CYS A 119 0.81 19.03 -21.98
CA CYS A 119 1.58 18.87 -23.21
C CYS A 119 0.72 19.13 -24.46
N THR A 120 1.38 19.41 -25.59
CA THR A 120 0.72 19.44 -26.91
C THR A 120 0.58 18.03 -27.48
N SER A 121 -0.36 17.79 -28.39
CA SER A 121 -0.53 16.48 -29.04
C SER A 121 0.73 16.02 -29.78
N GLU A 122 1.42 16.94 -30.46
CA GLU A 122 2.70 16.65 -31.13
C GLU A 122 3.75 16.15 -30.14
N ARG A 123 3.90 16.82 -28.99
CA ARG A 123 4.84 16.40 -27.95
C ARG A 123 4.50 15.04 -27.36
N ILE A 124 3.21 14.75 -27.21
CA ILE A 124 2.75 13.43 -26.74
C ILE A 124 3.17 12.34 -27.74
N GLU A 125 2.95 12.54 -29.05
CA GLU A 125 3.37 11.58 -30.08
C GLU A 125 4.88 11.33 -30.09
N GLU A 126 5.68 12.38 -29.89
CA GLU A 126 7.13 12.26 -29.71
C GLU A 126 7.49 11.39 -28.51
N LEU A 127 6.84 11.59 -27.36
CA LEU A 127 7.08 10.80 -26.15
C LEU A 127 6.75 9.33 -26.35
N PHE A 128 5.62 8.99 -26.99
CA PHE A 128 5.29 7.60 -27.30
C PHE A 128 6.22 6.97 -28.35
N THR A 129 6.87 7.78 -29.18
CA THR A 129 7.95 7.31 -30.05
C THR A 129 9.23 7.07 -29.25
N TRP A 130 9.62 8.01 -28.39
CA TRP A 130 10.75 7.86 -27.48
C TRP A 130 10.61 6.62 -26.61
N VAL A 131 9.44 6.34 -26.04
CA VAL A 131 9.17 5.13 -25.23
C VAL A 131 9.49 3.84 -25.99
N ARG A 132 9.19 3.79 -27.30
CA ARG A 132 9.47 2.62 -28.15
C ARG A 132 10.95 2.46 -28.48
N GLU A 133 11.69 3.56 -28.51
CA GLU A 133 13.08 3.60 -28.96
C GLU A 133 14.09 3.65 -27.80
N GLN A 134 13.65 3.97 -26.58
CA GLN A 134 14.53 4.07 -25.42
C GLN A 134 15.08 2.67 -25.04
N PRO A 135 16.40 2.43 -25.20
CA PRO A 135 16.96 1.08 -25.12
C PRO A 135 16.94 0.47 -23.73
N GLU A 136 17.28 1.21 -22.67
CA GLU A 136 17.22 0.72 -21.29
C GLU A 136 15.80 0.38 -20.84
N LEU A 137 14.82 1.22 -21.18
CA LEU A 137 13.40 1.00 -20.86
C LEU A 137 12.90 -0.28 -21.54
N GLN A 138 13.15 -0.44 -22.84
CA GLN A 138 12.78 -1.65 -23.57
C GLN A 138 13.49 -2.89 -23.01
N ALA A 139 14.78 -2.78 -22.69
CA ALA A 139 15.54 -3.89 -22.14
C ALA A 139 15.06 -4.32 -20.75
N LYS A 140 14.71 -3.40 -19.84
CA LYS A 140 14.17 -3.79 -18.52
C LYS A 140 12.80 -4.43 -18.65
N LEU A 141 11.91 -3.90 -19.50
CA LEU A 141 10.62 -4.53 -19.78
C LEU A 141 10.77 -5.92 -20.40
N ALA A 142 11.74 -6.14 -21.28
CA ALA A 142 11.96 -7.44 -21.89
C ALA A 142 12.25 -8.53 -20.84
N LEU A 143 13.01 -8.20 -19.79
CA LEU A 143 13.29 -9.14 -18.69
C LEU A 143 12.04 -9.50 -17.89
N ILE A 144 11.21 -8.50 -17.60
CA ILE A 144 9.95 -8.68 -16.87
C ILE A 144 8.95 -9.48 -17.73
N HIS A 145 8.80 -9.11 -19.00
CA HIS A 145 7.93 -9.81 -19.95
C HIS A 145 8.36 -11.27 -20.17
N GLU A 146 9.66 -11.56 -20.22
CA GLU A 146 10.18 -12.94 -20.28
C GLU A 146 9.75 -13.75 -19.05
N ALA A 147 9.80 -13.16 -17.85
CA ALA A 147 9.34 -13.83 -16.63
C ALA A 147 7.83 -14.16 -16.70
N TYR A 148 7.00 -13.24 -17.18
CA TYR A 148 5.55 -13.44 -17.30
C TYR A 148 5.15 -14.47 -18.37
N THR A 149 5.85 -14.46 -19.50
CA THR A 149 5.54 -15.37 -20.62
C THR A 149 6.21 -16.74 -20.48
N GLY A 150 7.21 -16.85 -19.61
CA GLY A 150 7.93 -18.08 -19.31
C GLY A 150 7.29 -19.01 -18.27
N ILE A 151 6.11 -18.67 -17.74
CA ILE A 151 5.41 -19.48 -16.72
C ILE A 151 5.00 -20.84 -17.32
N ARG A 152 5.47 -21.92 -16.70
CA ARG A 152 5.24 -23.31 -17.11
C ARG A 152 4.96 -24.26 -15.94
N ASP A 153 5.38 -23.87 -14.74
CA ASP A 153 5.31 -24.67 -13.52
C ASP A 153 5.34 -23.75 -12.29
N GLY A 154 5.40 -24.35 -11.10
CA GLY A 154 5.45 -23.60 -9.86
C GLY A 154 6.69 -22.74 -9.62
N ALA A 155 7.84 -23.15 -10.12
CA ALA A 155 9.09 -22.41 -9.95
C ALA A 155 9.08 -21.16 -10.84
N THR A 156 8.65 -21.31 -12.09
CA THR A 156 8.50 -20.21 -13.04
C THR A 156 7.35 -19.27 -12.67
N LEU A 157 6.27 -19.76 -12.05
CA LEU A 157 5.23 -18.89 -11.47
C LEU A 157 5.78 -18.01 -10.34
N TYR A 158 6.56 -18.59 -9.42
CA TYR A 158 7.24 -17.81 -8.37
C TYR A 158 8.14 -16.73 -8.98
N ARG A 159 8.92 -17.06 -10.01
CA ARG A 159 9.77 -16.09 -10.71
C ARG A 159 8.95 -14.97 -11.35
N ALA A 160 7.78 -15.27 -11.93
CA ALA A 160 6.87 -14.27 -12.48
C ALA A 160 6.28 -13.36 -11.39
N MET A 161 5.86 -13.91 -10.25
CA MET A 161 5.40 -13.12 -9.11
C MET A 161 6.52 -12.25 -8.53
N ALA A 162 7.74 -12.77 -8.42
CA ALA A 162 8.89 -11.97 -7.99
C ALA A 162 9.22 -10.85 -8.99
N ALA A 163 9.16 -11.12 -10.30
CA ALA A 163 9.32 -10.08 -11.33
C ALA A 163 8.22 -9.01 -11.23
N SER A 164 6.98 -9.39 -10.92
CA SER A 164 5.87 -8.48 -10.66
C SER A 164 6.14 -7.58 -9.46
N VAL A 165 6.57 -8.14 -8.34
CA VAL A 165 6.92 -7.34 -7.15
C VAL A 165 8.11 -6.42 -7.43
N LEU A 166 9.12 -6.87 -8.18
CA LEU A 166 10.23 -6.00 -8.60
C LEU A 166 9.79 -4.88 -9.56
N LEU A 167 8.78 -5.12 -10.40
CA LEU A 167 8.21 -4.09 -11.25
C LEU A 167 7.51 -3.04 -10.37
N GLU A 168 6.47 -3.45 -9.64
CA GLU A 168 5.54 -2.63 -8.85
C GLU A 168 6.20 -1.94 -7.65
N SER A 169 7.05 -2.66 -6.92
CA SER A 169 7.69 -2.17 -5.69
C SER A 169 9.12 -1.65 -5.88
N TYR A 170 9.66 -1.61 -7.11
CA TYR A 170 11.02 -1.12 -7.37
C TYR A 170 11.17 -0.34 -8.67
N LEU A 171 10.88 -0.92 -9.84
CA LEU A 171 11.18 -0.29 -11.13
C LEU A 171 10.35 0.98 -11.41
N PHE A 172 9.14 1.10 -10.86
CA PHE A 172 8.38 2.35 -10.95
C PHE A 172 8.99 3.50 -10.14
N TYR A 173 9.73 3.20 -9.06
CA TYR A 173 10.14 4.22 -8.09
C TYR A 173 11.20 5.18 -8.60
N SER A 174 11.96 4.81 -9.64
CA SER A 174 12.84 5.77 -10.32
C SER A 174 12.01 6.87 -10.99
N GLY A 175 10.87 6.54 -11.60
CA GLY A 175 9.97 7.51 -12.22
C GLY A 175 9.08 8.25 -11.23
N PHE A 176 8.61 7.59 -10.17
CA PHE A 176 7.82 8.25 -9.11
C PHE A 176 8.60 9.32 -8.35
N PHE A 177 9.94 9.23 -8.31
CA PHE A 177 10.79 10.19 -7.60
C PHE A 177 10.46 11.63 -7.99
N TYR A 178 10.41 11.93 -9.30
CA TYR A 178 10.39 13.31 -9.76
C TYR A 178 9.04 14.02 -9.57
N PRO A 179 7.89 13.39 -9.86
CA PRO A 179 6.60 13.96 -9.48
C PRO A 179 6.44 14.15 -7.98
N LEU A 180 6.91 13.21 -7.15
CA LEU A 180 6.88 13.38 -5.69
C LEU A 180 7.78 14.53 -5.23
N TYR A 181 8.97 14.65 -5.82
CA TYR A 181 9.92 15.72 -5.51
C TYR A 181 9.33 17.10 -5.84
N LEU A 182 8.72 17.26 -7.02
CA LEU A 182 8.07 18.51 -7.41
C LEU A 182 6.85 18.82 -6.52
N ALA A 183 5.98 17.84 -6.28
CA ALA A 183 4.77 18.02 -5.48
C ALA A 183 5.08 18.37 -4.03
N GLY A 184 6.09 17.72 -3.44
CA GLY A 184 6.56 18.07 -2.10
C GLY A 184 7.21 19.46 -2.02
N GLY A 185 7.68 19.99 -3.15
CA GLY A 185 8.10 21.38 -3.32
C GLY A 185 6.97 22.36 -3.66
N GLY A 186 5.71 21.91 -3.69
CA GLY A 186 4.54 22.73 -4.01
C GLY A 186 4.30 22.97 -5.50
N ARG A 187 4.93 22.19 -6.39
CA ARG A 187 4.81 22.29 -7.85
C ARG A 187 4.14 21.03 -8.40
N LEU A 188 3.24 21.18 -9.37
CA LEU A 188 2.49 20.05 -9.96
C LEU A 188 1.80 19.18 -8.88
N VAL A 189 1.17 19.81 -7.90
CA VAL A 189 0.64 19.13 -6.70
C VAL A 189 -0.50 18.18 -7.05
N ASN A 190 -1.35 18.55 -8.02
CA ASN A 190 -2.48 17.72 -8.45
C ASN A 190 -1.99 16.48 -9.21
N SER A 191 -1.01 16.64 -10.09
CA SER A 191 -0.35 15.50 -10.74
C SER A 191 0.35 14.62 -9.70
N GLY A 192 0.99 15.22 -8.70
CA GLY A 192 1.59 14.48 -7.58
C GLY A 192 0.57 13.73 -6.70
N GLU A 193 -0.68 14.19 -6.65
CA GLU A 193 -1.79 13.47 -6.01
C GLU A 193 -2.14 12.19 -6.78
N ILE A 194 -2.25 12.25 -8.11
CA ILE A 194 -2.41 11.06 -8.96
C ILE A 194 -1.28 10.06 -8.67
N ILE A 195 -0.02 10.50 -8.67
CA ILE A 195 1.11 9.61 -8.39
C ILE A 195 1.04 9.00 -6.99
N SER A 196 0.50 9.74 -6.00
CA SER A 196 0.32 9.21 -4.65
C SER A 196 -0.78 8.15 -4.56
N LEU A 197 -1.85 8.30 -5.35
CA LEU A 197 -2.91 7.30 -5.46
C LEU A 197 -2.38 6.02 -6.12
N ILE A 198 -1.60 6.15 -7.20
CA ILE A 198 -0.92 5.02 -7.85
C ILE A 198 -0.01 4.30 -6.83
N ILE A 199 0.88 5.01 -6.14
CA ILE A 199 1.78 4.40 -5.13
C ILE A 199 1.02 3.66 -4.03
N ARG A 200 -0.13 4.19 -3.60
CA ARG A 200 -0.98 3.54 -2.60
C ARG A 200 -1.50 2.19 -3.09
N ASP A 201 -1.84 2.09 -4.36
CA ASP A 201 -2.34 0.87 -4.98
C ASP A 201 -1.16 -0.10 -5.23
N GLU A 202 -0.05 0.37 -5.80
CA GLU A 202 1.20 -0.40 -6.02
C GLU A 202 1.75 -1.02 -4.72
N ALA A 203 1.64 -0.33 -3.59
CA ALA A 203 2.04 -0.85 -2.29
C ALA A 203 1.19 -2.07 -1.89
N VAL A 204 -0.11 -2.06 -2.19
CA VAL A 204 -1.01 -3.19 -1.94
C VAL A 204 -0.75 -4.32 -2.93
N HIS A 205 -0.50 -4.01 -4.20
CA HIS A 205 -0.19 -4.99 -5.24
C HIS A 205 1.09 -5.76 -4.89
N GLY A 206 2.17 -5.03 -4.59
CA GLY A 206 3.47 -5.61 -4.22
C GLY A 206 3.41 -6.51 -2.99
N VAL A 207 2.69 -6.12 -1.94
CA VAL A 207 2.52 -6.96 -0.74
C VAL A 207 1.69 -8.21 -1.06
N TYR A 208 0.58 -8.07 -1.79
CA TYR A 208 -0.29 -9.20 -2.08
C TYR A 208 0.40 -10.26 -2.95
N VAL A 209 1.00 -9.83 -4.06
CA VAL A 209 1.74 -10.74 -4.96
C VAL A 209 2.97 -11.32 -4.26
N GLY A 210 3.60 -10.54 -3.37
CA GLY A 210 4.67 -11.01 -2.49
C GLY A 210 4.24 -12.15 -1.56
N LEU A 211 3.07 -12.05 -0.93
CA LEU A 211 2.51 -13.12 -0.08
C LEU A 211 2.22 -14.39 -0.91
N LEU A 212 1.61 -14.26 -2.09
CA LEU A 212 1.39 -15.40 -3.00
C LEU A 212 2.72 -16.06 -3.40
N ALA A 213 3.77 -15.27 -3.65
CA ALA A 213 5.10 -15.77 -3.95
C ALA A 213 5.71 -16.52 -2.77
N GLN A 214 5.58 -16.00 -1.55
CA GLN A 214 6.07 -16.63 -0.32
C GLN A 214 5.41 -17.99 -0.07
N GLU A 215 4.08 -18.08 -0.22
CA GLU A 215 3.35 -19.35 -0.11
C GLU A 215 3.83 -20.37 -1.15
N ARG A 216 4.06 -19.91 -2.38
CA ARG A 216 4.60 -20.77 -3.43
C ARG A 216 6.01 -21.26 -3.10
N ALA A 217 6.87 -20.37 -2.61
CA ALA A 217 8.23 -20.69 -2.21
C ALA A 217 8.30 -21.67 -1.04
N ALA A 218 7.37 -21.58 -0.08
CA ALA A 218 7.26 -22.52 1.05
C ALA A 218 7.00 -23.96 0.58
N GLY A 219 6.29 -24.13 -0.54
CA GLY A 219 6.04 -25.43 -1.16
C GLY A 219 7.23 -26.07 -1.90
N MET A 220 8.33 -25.35 -2.11
CA MET A 220 9.46 -25.84 -2.95
C MET A 220 10.54 -26.63 -2.19
N GLY A 221 10.42 -26.73 -0.86
CA GLY A 221 11.50 -27.24 0.00
C GLY A 221 12.72 -26.30 0.05
N GLU A 222 13.64 -26.54 0.98
CA GLU A 222 14.72 -25.58 1.27
C GLU A 222 15.67 -25.33 0.08
N VAL A 223 16.09 -26.40 -0.60
CA VAL A 223 17.02 -26.31 -1.75
C VAL A 223 16.36 -25.60 -2.93
N GLY A 224 15.10 -25.95 -3.24
CA GLY A 224 14.34 -25.32 -4.32
C GLY A 224 14.12 -23.84 -4.06
N ARG A 225 13.72 -23.48 -2.82
CA ARG A 225 13.54 -22.09 -2.39
C ARG A 225 14.83 -21.27 -2.51
N LYS A 226 15.96 -21.78 -1.99
CA LYS A 226 17.26 -21.08 -2.10
C LYS A 226 17.67 -20.82 -3.54
N ARG A 227 17.48 -21.81 -4.42
CA ARG A 227 17.73 -21.64 -5.85
C ARG A 227 16.84 -20.55 -6.46
N ALA A 228 15.54 -20.61 -6.20
CA ALA A 228 14.59 -19.65 -6.75
C ALA A 228 14.90 -18.21 -6.28
N GLN A 229 15.21 -18.04 -4.99
CA GLN A 229 15.64 -16.76 -4.42
C GLN A 229 16.94 -16.24 -5.08
N GLY A 230 17.92 -17.12 -5.35
CA GLY A 230 19.13 -16.76 -6.09
C GLY A 230 18.84 -16.29 -7.52
N GLU A 231 17.88 -16.91 -8.21
CA GLU A 231 17.42 -16.46 -9.54
C GLU A 231 16.75 -15.07 -9.48
N VAL A 232 16.02 -14.76 -8.40
CA VAL A 232 15.44 -13.42 -8.16
C VAL A 232 16.53 -12.37 -7.94
N ILE A 233 17.56 -12.66 -7.15
CA ILE A 233 18.69 -11.74 -6.96
C ILE A 233 19.42 -11.49 -8.29
N GLY A 234 19.67 -12.54 -9.08
CA GLY A 234 20.28 -12.37 -10.41
C GLY A 234 19.42 -11.54 -11.38
N LEU A 235 18.10 -11.60 -11.27
CA LEU A 235 17.19 -10.71 -12.00
C LEU A 235 17.31 -9.26 -11.50
N LEU A 236 17.30 -9.06 -10.17
CA LEU A 236 17.45 -7.76 -9.54
C LEU A 236 18.75 -7.06 -9.96
N GLU A 237 19.89 -7.74 -9.92
CA GLU A 237 21.19 -7.16 -10.30
C GLU A 237 21.23 -6.71 -11.78
N ARG A 238 20.61 -7.51 -12.67
CA ARG A 238 20.48 -7.14 -14.09
C ARG A 238 19.58 -5.93 -14.29
N LEU A 239 18.48 -5.87 -13.53
CA LEU A 239 17.56 -4.73 -13.54
C LEU A 239 18.23 -3.48 -12.97
N ASP A 240 18.96 -3.55 -11.86
CA ASP A 240 19.67 -2.40 -11.28
C ASP A 240 20.72 -1.81 -12.24
N ALA A 241 21.45 -2.68 -12.94
CA ALA A 241 22.40 -2.22 -13.95
C ALA A 241 21.72 -1.44 -15.10
N LEU A 242 20.51 -1.87 -15.51
CA LEU A 242 19.69 -1.15 -16.50
C LEU A 242 19.12 0.14 -15.91
N GLU A 243 18.60 0.07 -14.69
CA GLU A 243 17.96 1.18 -14.00
C GLU A 243 18.93 2.31 -13.70
N ALA A 244 20.19 2.01 -13.38
CA ALA A 244 21.24 3.01 -13.20
C ALA A 244 21.54 3.78 -14.50
N ARG A 245 21.56 3.09 -15.65
CA ARG A 245 21.75 3.75 -16.96
C ARG A 245 20.52 4.56 -17.37
N TYR A 246 19.33 4.01 -17.17
CA TYR A 246 18.06 4.68 -17.43
C TYR A 246 17.92 5.95 -16.58
N THR A 247 18.18 5.85 -15.28
CA THR A 247 18.19 6.95 -14.33
C THR A 247 19.17 8.04 -14.77
N LYS A 248 20.39 7.67 -15.15
CA LYS A 248 21.37 8.63 -15.64
C LYS A 248 20.90 9.36 -16.91
N ALA A 249 20.29 8.64 -17.86
CA ALA A 249 19.79 9.22 -19.11
C ALA A 249 18.68 10.26 -18.90
N LEU A 250 17.85 10.06 -17.87
CA LEU A 250 16.74 10.95 -17.52
C LEU A 250 17.16 12.11 -16.63
N TYR A 251 17.98 11.85 -15.61
CA TYR A 251 18.14 12.76 -14.47
C TYR A 251 19.47 13.51 -14.42
N ALA A 252 20.50 13.07 -15.16
CA ALA A 252 21.78 13.79 -15.21
C ALA A 252 21.65 15.26 -15.68
N PRO A 253 20.78 15.61 -16.66
CA PRO A 253 20.59 17.01 -17.06
C PRO A 253 20.05 17.93 -15.94
N ILE A 254 19.38 17.35 -14.93
CA ILE A 254 18.83 18.10 -13.79
C ILE A 254 19.54 17.77 -12.47
N GLY A 255 20.62 16.98 -12.51
CA GLY A 255 21.49 16.67 -11.35
C GLY A 255 20.84 15.86 -10.24
N LEU A 256 19.87 14.99 -10.57
CA LEU A 256 19.12 14.19 -9.58
C LEU A 256 19.43 12.69 -9.63
N GLU A 257 20.33 12.24 -10.50
CA GLU A 257 20.57 10.82 -10.80
C GLU A 257 20.99 10.00 -9.57
N GLU A 258 21.83 10.56 -8.69
CA GLU A 258 22.28 9.86 -7.48
C GLU A 258 21.16 9.72 -6.45
N ALA A 259 20.34 10.77 -6.29
CA ALA A 259 19.20 10.77 -5.38
C ALA A 259 18.12 9.78 -5.84
N VAL A 260 17.85 9.76 -7.14
CA VAL A 260 16.90 8.82 -7.76
C VAL A 260 17.39 7.38 -7.64
N LEU A 261 18.65 7.10 -7.96
CA LEU A 261 19.19 5.74 -7.88
C LEU A 261 19.17 5.21 -6.45
N ARG A 262 19.50 6.05 -5.47
CA ARG A 262 19.42 5.69 -4.05
C ARG A 262 17.99 5.43 -3.60
N PHE A 263 17.04 6.25 -4.01
CA PHE A 263 15.62 6.02 -3.75
C PHE A 263 15.12 4.72 -4.40
N SER A 264 15.52 4.45 -5.63
CA SER A 264 15.17 3.22 -6.34
C SER A 264 15.70 2.00 -5.59
N ARG A 265 16.97 1.99 -5.15
CA ARG A 265 17.56 0.89 -4.36
C ARG A 265 16.94 0.70 -2.98
N TYR A 266 16.54 1.79 -2.31
CA TYR A 266 15.72 1.70 -1.08
C TYR A 266 14.42 0.91 -1.32
N ASN A 267 13.75 1.16 -2.45
CA ASN A 267 12.53 0.45 -2.81
C ASN A 267 12.79 -0.98 -3.30
N ALA A 268 13.94 -1.26 -3.92
CA ALA A 268 14.37 -2.64 -4.19
C ALA A 268 14.45 -3.48 -2.91
N ASP A 269 14.98 -2.93 -1.83
CA ASP A 269 15.01 -3.63 -0.54
C ASP A 269 13.60 -3.87 0.01
N LYS A 270 12.67 -2.92 -0.15
CA LYS A 270 11.24 -3.13 0.19
C LYS A 270 10.58 -4.20 -0.67
N ALA A 271 10.88 -4.24 -1.97
CA ALA A 271 10.40 -5.29 -2.87
C ALA A 271 10.88 -6.68 -2.42
N LEU A 272 12.15 -6.80 -2.00
CA LEU A 272 12.68 -8.05 -1.43
C LEU A 272 12.00 -8.42 -0.10
N MET A 273 11.72 -7.45 0.78
CA MET A 273 10.96 -7.69 2.00
C MET A 273 9.55 -8.22 1.70
N ASN A 274 8.86 -7.69 0.68
CA ASN A 274 7.56 -8.22 0.22
C ASN A 274 7.65 -9.69 -0.22
N LEU A 275 8.81 -10.12 -0.73
CA LEU A 275 9.09 -11.51 -1.12
C LEU A 275 9.59 -12.39 0.04
N GLY A 276 9.66 -11.85 1.27
CA GLY A 276 10.21 -12.56 2.44
C GLY A 276 11.72 -12.80 2.32
N MET A 277 12.43 -11.89 1.66
CA MET A 277 13.88 -11.93 1.42
C MET A 277 14.58 -10.80 2.18
N GLU A 278 15.85 -11.00 2.49
CA GLU A 278 16.68 -9.97 3.12
C GLU A 278 16.99 -8.82 2.15
N PRO A 279 17.18 -7.59 2.65
CA PRO A 279 17.67 -6.46 1.86
C PRO A 279 18.97 -6.79 1.13
N HIS A 280 19.13 -6.23 -0.08
CA HIS A 280 20.31 -6.43 -0.92
C HIS A 280 21.24 -5.21 -0.94
N PHE A 281 20.68 -4.00 -0.99
CA PHE A 281 21.47 -2.77 -1.08
C PHE A 281 21.76 -2.15 0.29
N GLY A 282 20.87 -2.35 1.27
CA GLY A 282 21.03 -1.85 2.63
C GLY A 282 20.92 -0.33 2.70
N VAL A 283 20.05 0.27 1.88
CA VAL A 283 19.83 1.72 1.89
C VAL A 283 18.88 2.07 3.04
N GLU A 284 19.34 2.93 3.94
CA GLU A 284 18.54 3.36 5.09
C GLU A 284 17.64 4.58 4.75
N PRO A 285 16.50 4.78 5.44
CA PRO A 285 15.59 5.89 5.17
C PRO A 285 16.24 7.26 5.24
N GLU A 286 17.23 7.46 6.10
CA GLU A 286 17.95 8.73 6.29
C GLU A 286 18.82 9.11 5.08
N GLU A 287 19.14 8.14 4.22
CA GLU A 287 19.91 8.37 3.01
C GLU A 287 19.02 8.77 1.82
N VAL A 288 17.70 8.63 1.95
CA VAL A 288 16.71 8.99 0.93
C VAL A 288 16.31 10.47 1.07
N ASN A 289 16.04 11.14 -0.06
CA ASN A 289 15.55 12.50 -0.04
C ASN A 289 14.26 12.61 0.82
N PRO A 290 14.24 13.46 1.87
CA PRO A 290 13.14 13.49 2.83
C PRO A 290 11.83 13.99 2.23
N VAL A 291 11.87 14.79 1.16
CA VAL A 291 10.68 15.27 0.45
C VAL A 291 9.97 14.10 -0.23
N VAL A 292 10.72 13.26 -0.94
CA VAL A 292 10.18 12.08 -1.63
C VAL A 292 9.74 11.03 -0.62
N LEU A 293 10.50 10.83 0.46
CA LEU A 293 10.14 9.90 1.53
C LEU A 293 8.84 10.33 2.26
N ALA A 294 8.63 11.63 2.46
CA ALA A 294 7.37 12.15 2.98
C ALA A 294 6.22 11.93 1.98
N GLY A 295 6.50 12.04 0.68
CA GLY A 295 5.54 11.74 -0.39
C GLY A 295 5.04 10.30 -0.42
N LEU A 296 5.83 9.34 0.09
CA LEU A 296 5.41 7.94 0.25
C LEU A 296 4.43 7.71 1.41
N ARG A 297 4.24 8.68 2.30
CA ARG A 297 3.31 8.54 3.44
C ARG A 297 1.88 8.73 2.96
N THR A 298 1.16 7.62 2.83
CA THR A 298 -0.23 7.59 2.34
C THR A 298 -1.26 8.06 3.38
N GLU A 299 -0.88 8.22 4.65
CA GLU A 299 -1.77 8.69 5.73
C GLU A 299 -2.03 10.20 5.73
N THR A 300 -1.15 10.99 5.08
CA THR A 300 -1.14 12.46 5.22
C THR A 300 -1.98 13.23 4.20
N LYS A 301 -2.64 12.57 3.25
CA LYS A 301 -3.40 13.24 2.19
C LYS A 301 -4.90 13.01 2.36
N HIS A 302 -5.53 13.88 3.16
CA HIS A 302 -6.98 14.09 3.06
C HIS A 302 -7.25 14.84 1.75
N HIS A 303 -7.99 14.22 0.82
CA HIS A 303 -8.55 14.92 -0.33
C HIS A 303 -9.22 16.22 0.11
N ASP A 304 -8.98 17.31 -0.60
CA ASP A 304 -9.60 18.61 -0.35
C ASP A 304 -11.10 18.52 -0.65
N PHE A 305 -11.86 18.09 0.36
CA PHE A 305 -13.28 17.78 0.31
C PHE A 305 -14.17 19.01 0.01
N PHE A 306 -13.57 20.21 -0.08
CA PHE A 306 -14.29 21.46 -0.36
C PHE A 306 -14.44 21.78 -1.85
N SER A 307 -13.94 20.96 -2.77
CA SER A 307 -14.20 21.12 -4.21
C SER A 307 -15.56 20.52 -4.61
N THR A 308 -16.63 21.29 -4.38
CA THR A 308 -17.96 21.23 -5.03
C THR A 308 -18.51 19.86 -5.46
N LYS A 309 -19.21 19.15 -4.55
CA LYS A 309 -20.44 18.42 -4.91
C LYS A 309 -21.54 18.70 -3.89
N GLY A 310 -22.66 19.22 -4.39
CA GLY A 310 -23.78 19.72 -3.60
C GLY A 310 -24.68 18.66 -2.98
N ASN A 311 -25.29 19.06 -1.86
CA ASN A 311 -26.54 18.62 -1.22
C ASN A 311 -27.05 17.18 -1.40
N GLY A 312 -27.05 16.45 -0.27
CA GLY A 312 -27.96 15.34 0.01
C GLY A 312 -28.01 15.01 1.51
N TYR A 313 -29.03 15.49 2.22
CA TYR A 313 -29.32 15.18 3.64
C TYR A 313 -29.81 13.72 3.83
N ILE A 314 -29.34 13.01 4.86
CA ILE A 314 -30.12 11.95 5.54
C ILE A 314 -29.94 12.05 7.08
N LYS A 315 -31.08 12.13 7.78
CA LYS A 315 -31.24 12.23 9.25
C LYS A 315 -30.91 10.90 9.96
N ALA A 316 -30.18 10.99 11.08
CA ALA A 316 -29.98 9.91 12.05
C ALA A 316 -31.26 9.64 12.87
N THR A 317 -31.56 8.37 13.18
CA THR A 317 -32.64 8.01 14.13
C THR A 317 -32.16 7.01 15.17
N ARG A 318 -32.42 7.38 16.44
CA ARG A 318 -32.33 6.65 17.74
C ARG A 318 -30.99 6.56 18.47
N VAL A 319 -30.92 7.30 19.58
CA VAL A 319 -29.98 7.14 20.71
C VAL A 319 -30.82 6.95 21.97
N GLU A 320 -30.47 5.99 22.83
CA GLU A 320 -31.03 5.87 24.19
C GLU A 320 -30.10 6.53 25.23
N PRO A 321 -30.63 7.14 26.31
CA PRO A 321 -29.81 7.85 27.30
C PRO A 321 -29.30 6.93 28.43
N LEU A 322 -28.07 7.21 28.89
CA LEU A 322 -27.40 6.53 30.02
C LEU A 322 -27.88 7.06 31.39
N SER A 323 -27.77 6.25 32.43
CA SER A 323 -28.20 6.59 33.80
C SER A 323 -27.05 6.51 34.82
N ASP A 324 -27.21 7.19 35.97
CA ASP A 324 -26.15 7.35 36.98
C ASP A 324 -25.67 6.02 37.62
N LEU A 325 -26.41 4.92 37.46
CA LEU A 325 -26.02 3.59 37.91
C LEU A 325 -24.92 2.93 37.04
N ASP A 326 -24.53 3.55 35.92
CA ASP A 326 -23.45 3.07 35.03
C ASP A 326 -22.04 3.41 35.56
N PHE A 327 -21.92 4.09 36.70
CA PHE A 327 -20.65 4.55 37.25
C PHE A 327 -20.38 3.93 38.63
N TYR A 328 -19.43 2.99 38.69
CA TYR A 328 -18.91 2.41 39.93
C TYR A 328 -17.47 2.89 40.17
N PHE A 329 -17.18 3.44 41.35
CA PHE A 329 -15.85 3.91 41.76
C PHE A 329 -15.47 3.26 43.10
N PRO A 330 -14.52 2.30 43.15
CA PRO A 330 -13.95 1.86 44.41
C PRO A 330 -12.82 2.80 44.85
N GLU A 331 -12.82 3.18 46.12
CA GLU A 331 -11.86 4.09 46.77
C GLU A 331 -10.49 3.41 47.04
N GLY A 332 -9.40 4.19 46.93
CA GLY A 332 -8.10 3.85 47.54
C GLY A 332 -6.90 3.58 46.62
N GLY A 333 -6.92 4.03 45.36
CA GLY A 333 -5.74 4.02 44.48
C GLY A 333 -4.85 5.26 44.63
N PRO A 334 -3.58 5.22 44.17
CA PRO A 334 -2.65 6.37 44.20
C PRO A 334 -3.27 7.62 43.57
N ASP A 335 -2.78 8.82 43.91
CA ASP A 335 -3.20 10.12 43.33
C ASP A 335 -2.85 10.16 41.83
N LEU A 336 -3.65 9.46 41.02
CA LEU A 336 -3.51 9.41 39.58
C LEU A 336 -4.06 10.71 39.00
N LYS A 337 -3.24 11.36 38.17
CA LYS A 337 -3.67 12.57 37.47
C LYS A 337 -4.84 12.23 36.54
N PRO A 338 -5.77 13.19 36.34
CA PRO A 338 -6.92 12.97 35.47
C PRO A 338 -6.48 12.71 34.02
N VAL A 339 -7.38 12.11 33.24
CA VAL A 339 -7.20 11.82 31.81
C VAL A 339 -7.82 12.93 30.99
N ARG A 340 -7.07 13.47 30.03
CA ARG A 340 -7.57 14.47 29.09
C ARG A 340 -8.27 13.80 27.91
N LYS A 341 -9.57 14.07 27.77
CA LYS A 341 -10.38 13.64 26.64
C LYS A 341 -10.10 14.47 25.39
N ARG A 342 -10.54 13.92 24.26
CA ARG A 342 -10.41 14.50 22.91
C ARG A 342 -11.10 15.86 22.75
N ASP A 343 -12.11 16.13 23.55
CA ASP A 343 -12.83 17.41 23.59
C ASP A 343 -12.19 18.41 24.57
N GLY A 344 -11.00 18.08 25.10
CA GLY A 344 -10.25 18.89 26.06
C GLY A 344 -10.70 18.73 27.51
N ARG A 345 -11.79 18.01 27.81
CA ARG A 345 -12.25 17.82 29.19
C ARG A 345 -11.36 16.84 29.95
N GLU A 346 -11.10 17.14 31.21
CA GLU A 346 -10.41 16.22 32.12
C GLU A 346 -11.42 15.35 32.87
N VAL A 347 -11.15 14.05 32.98
CA VAL A 347 -11.97 13.09 33.71
C VAL A 347 -11.10 12.24 34.64
N PRO A 348 -11.63 11.74 35.76
CA PRO A 348 -10.87 10.84 36.64
C PRO A 348 -10.33 9.62 35.88
N PHE A 349 -9.12 9.18 36.25
CA PHE A 349 -8.55 7.95 35.73
C PHE A 349 -9.38 6.75 36.22
N ASP A 350 -9.81 5.88 35.29
CA ASP A 350 -10.65 4.72 35.57
C ASP A 350 -10.04 3.50 34.85
N GLU A 351 -9.36 2.65 35.63
CA GLU A 351 -8.68 1.47 35.10
C GLU A 351 -9.66 0.42 34.54
N MET A 352 -10.88 0.36 35.07
CA MET A 352 -11.87 -0.61 34.63
C MET A 352 -12.32 -0.34 33.19
N ARG A 353 -12.19 0.91 32.69
CA ARG A 353 -12.40 1.21 31.27
C ARG A 353 -11.36 0.56 30.37
N ILE A 354 -10.11 0.51 30.80
CA ILE A 354 -9.03 -0.15 30.07
C ILE A 354 -9.29 -1.65 30.04
N VAL A 355 -9.53 -2.26 31.20
CA VAL A 355 -9.81 -3.70 31.33
C VAL A 355 -11.02 -4.12 30.47
N ARG A 356 -12.12 -3.36 30.51
CA ARG A 356 -13.30 -3.65 29.68
C ARG A 356 -13.02 -3.52 28.18
N ALA A 357 -12.20 -2.56 27.75
CA ALA A 357 -11.86 -2.39 26.34
C ALA A 357 -10.98 -3.53 25.83
N VAL A 358 -9.99 -3.96 26.63
CA VAL A 358 -9.18 -5.16 26.36
C VAL A 358 -10.06 -6.42 26.31
N GLY A 359 -10.97 -6.60 27.28
CA GLY A 359 -11.87 -7.76 27.31
C GLY A 359 -12.77 -7.86 26.07
N LYS A 360 -13.26 -6.73 25.55
CA LYS A 360 -14.03 -6.69 24.29
C LYS A 360 -13.17 -7.08 23.08
N ALA A 361 -11.93 -6.60 23.03
CA ALA A 361 -11.00 -6.96 21.96
C ALA A 361 -10.63 -8.46 22.03
N ALA A 362 -10.41 -8.99 23.22
CA ALA A 362 -10.09 -10.40 23.44
C ALA A 362 -11.25 -11.31 23.01
N ALA A 363 -12.48 -10.95 23.40
CA ALA A 363 -13.68 -11.66 22.95
C ALA A 363 -13.86 -11.61 21.42
N ALA A 364 -13.60 -10.47 20.79
CA ALA A 364 -13.66 -10.34 19.33
C ALA A 364 -12.57 -11.15 18.62
N ALA A 365 -11.39 -11.30 19.24
CA ALA A 365 -10.31 -12.15 18.76
C ALA A 365 -10.55 -13.65 19.05
N GLY A 366 -11.54 -14.01 19.87
CA GLY A 366 -11.76 -15.39 20.33
C GLY A 366 -10.68 -15.90 21.28
N VAL A 367 -9.99 -14.99 21.98
CA VAL A 367 -8.81 -15.30 22.81
C VAL A 367 -9.15 -15.07 24.28
N THR A 368 -8.88 -16.06 25.13
CA THR A 368 -9.03 -15.92 26.58
C THR A 368 -7.78 -15.29 27.18
N VAL A 369 -7.94 -14.13 27.83
CA VAL A 369 -6.84 -13.39 28.48
C VAL A 369 -6.82 -13.63 29.99
N GLU A 370 -5.63 -13.75 30.58
CA GLU A 370 -5.46 -13.91 32.03
C GLU A 370 -5.46 -12.54 32.72
N PRO A 371 -6.35 -12.30 33.72
CA PRO A 371 -6.46 -10.99 34.39
C PRO A 371 -5.15 -10.49 34.99
N GLU A 372 -4.36 -11.37 35.61
CA GLU A 372 -3.08 -11.03 36.25
C GLU A 372 -2.00 -10.62 35.24
N ARG A 373 -2.10 -11.10 33.99
CA ARG A 373 -1.16 -10.76 32.91
C ARG A 373 -1.54 -9.42 32.27
N ILE A 374 -2.83 -9.14 32.10
CA ILE A 374 -3.32 -7.82 31.65
C ILE A 374 -3.03 -6.74 32.69
N ALA A 375 -3.25 -7.02 33.98
CA ALA A 375 -2.95 -6.07 35.05
C ALA A 375 -1.47 -5.66 35.04
N ARG A 376 -0.55 -6.64 34.98
CA ARG A 376 0.90 -6.38 34.98
C ARG A 376 1.44 -5.80 33.67
N GLY A 377 0.96 -6.30 32.53
CA GLY A 377 1.48 -5.95 31.21
C GLY A 377 0.89 -4.67 30.60
N VAL A 378 -0.32 -4.29 31.02
CA VAL A 378 -1.06 -3.18 30.41
C VAL A 378 -1.43 -2.13 31.45
N VAL A 379 -2.12 -2.51 32.53
CA VAL A 379 -2.72 -1.54 33.46
C VAL A 379 -1.66 -0.83 34.33
N GLU A 380 -0.74 -1.58 34.95
CA GLU A 380 0.29 -1.00 35.82
C GLU A 380 1.27 -0.05 35.10
N PRO A 381 1.77 -0.35 33.88
CA PRO A 381 2.57 0.61 33.11
C PRO A 381 1.85 1.93 32.82
N ILE A 382 0.53 1.89 32.61
CA ILE A 382 -0.29 3.09 32.37
C ILE A 382 -0.47 3.88 33.68
N LYS A 383 -0.80 3.20 34.78
CA LYS A 383 -0.92 3.82 36.11
C LYS A 383 0.36 4.57 36.50
N ARG A 384 1.54 3.95 36.37
CA ARG A 384 2.84 4.60 36.63
C ARG A 384 3.06 5.87 35.81
N ARG A 385 2.61 5.91 34.56
CA ARG A 385 2.70 7.12 33.71
C ARG A 385 1.66 8.18 34.12
N ALA A 386 0.49 7.76 34.56
CA ALA A 386 -0.58 8.64 35.05
C ALA A 386 -0.28 9.27 36.43
N GLU A 387 0.57 8.65 37.25
CA GLU A 387 1.12 9.30 38.46
C GLU A 387 2.01 10.50 38.10
N ALA A 388 2.80 10.38 37.03
CA ALA A 388 3.76 11.40 36.62
C ALA A 388 3.13 12.55 35.82
N LYS A 389 2.19 12.27 34.90
CA LYS A 389 1.59 13.29 34.02
C LYS A 389 0.12 13.00 33.68
N CYS A 390 -0.62 14.04 33.32
CA CYS A 390 -1.96 13.92 32.73
C CYS A 390 -1.82 13.28 31.34
N LEU A 391 -2.47 12.13 31.13
CA LEU A 391 -2.43 11.38 29.87
C LEU A 391 -3.64 11.72 29.01
N SER A 392 -3.44 11.81 27.70
CA SER A 392 -4.57 11.84 26.76
C SER A 392 -5.18 10.45 26.55
N VAL A 393 -6.40 10.41 26.02
CA VAL A 393 -7.05 9.14 25.63
C VAL A 393 -6.23 8.38 24.59
N GLU A 394 -5.56 9.09 23.68
CA GLU A 394 -4.69 8.52 22.65
C GLU A 394 -3.46 7.88 23.28
N GLU A 395 -2.78 8.60 24.18
CA GLU A 395 -1.61 8.07 24.89
C GLU A 395 -1.97 6.79 25.67
N ILE A 396 -3.14 6.75 26.31
CA ILE A 396 -3.59 5.52 26.99
C ILE A 396 -3.84 4.40 25.99
N GLN A 397 -4.42 4.69 24.83
CA GLN A 397 -4.67 3.69 23.80
C GLN A 397 -3.38 3.11 23.22
N ASP A 398 -2.39 3.96 22.92
CA ASP A 398 -1.09 3.53 22.41
C ASP A 398 -0.37 2.64 23.42
N LEU A 399 -0.45 2.98 24.72
CA LEU A 399 0.12 2.16 25.79
C LEU A 399 -0.61 0.81 25.97
N VAL A 400 -1.92 0.78 25.74
CA VAL A 400 -2.69 -0.49 25.73
C VAL A 400 -2.25 -1.37 24.57
N GLU A 401 -2.06 -0.78 23.39
CA GLU A 401 -1.59 -1.49 22.20
C GLU A 401 -0.19 -2.04 22.39
N GLU A 402 0.74 -1.23 22.91
CA GLU A 402 2.10 -1.66 23.23
C GLU A 402 2.10 -2.83 24.23
N GLY A 403 1.36 -2.68 25.33
CA GLY A 403 1.28 -3.72 26.37
C GLY A 403 0.62 -5.01 25.88
N LEU A 404 -0.41 -4.91 25.03
CA LEU A 404 -1.03 -6.07 24.40
C LEU A 404 -0.13 -6.69 23.33
N MET A 405 0.58 -5.90 22.53
CA MET A 405 1.46 -6.45 21.49
C MET A 405 2.58 -7.30 22.10
N ALA A 406 3.05 -6.94 23.30
CA ALA A 406 4.05 -7.72 24.03
C ALA A 406 3.48 -8.98 24.73
N THR A 407 2.17 -9.04 24.99
CA THR A 407 1.58 -10.10 25.83
C THR A 407 0.57 -11.00 25.09
N TYR A 408 -0.30 -10.40 24.28
CA TYR A 408 -1.35 -11.01 23.48
C TYR A 408 -1.49 -10.30 22.11
N PRO A 409 -0.56 -10.52 21.17
CA PRO A 409 -0.51 -9.80 19.88
C PRO A 409 -1.82 -9.87 19.08
N GLU A 410 -2.52 -10.99 19.14
CA GLU A 410 -3.82 -11.20 18.51
C GLU A 410 -4.93 -10.33 19.12
N VAL A 411 -4.90 -10.10 20.42
CA VAL A 411 -5.83 -9.19 21.11
C VAL A 411 -5.45 -7.74 20.82
N ALA A 412 -4.16 -7.43 20.71
CA ALA A 412 -3.68 -6.11 20.31
C ALA A 412 -4.23 -5.71 18.93
N ARG A 413 -4.14 -6.62 17.96
CA ARG A 413 -4.69 -6.41 16.60
C ARG A 413 -6.19 -6.15 16.64
N ALA A 414 -6.97 -6.94 17.39
CA ALA A 414 -8.41 -6.72 17.53
C ALA A 414 -8.73 -5.39 18.24
N TYR A 415 -7.92 -4.99 19.22
CA TYR A 415 -8.06 -3.74 19.95
C TYR A 415 -7.84 -2.52 19.05
N ILE A 416 -6.77 -2.54 18.24
CA ILE A 416 -6.44 -1.50 17.25
C ILE A 416 -7.61 -1.33 16.27
N LEU A 417 -8.08 -2.45 15.71
CA LEU A 417 -9.21 -2.45 14.78
C LEU A 417 -10.49 -1.88 15.42
N TYR A 418 -10.76 -2.20 16.69
CA TYR A 418 -11.90 -1.64 17.42
C TYR A 418 -11.76 -0.13 17.70
N ARG A 419 -10.55 0.33 18.05
CA ARG A 419 -10.22 1.76 18.22
C ARG A 419 -10.45 2.53 16.93
N GLU A 420 -10.00 1.99 15.80
CA GLU A 420 -10.20 2.58 14.48
C GLU A 420 -11.67 2.61 14.08
N ALA A 421 -12.40 1.51 14.26
CA ALA A 421 -13.85 1.44 14.00
C ALA A 421 -14.64 2.47 14.83
N ARG A 422 -14.33 2.63 16.12
CA ARG A 422 -14.98 3.67 16.94
C ARG A 422 -14.54 5.08 16.61
N THR A 423 -13.33 5.28 16.11
CA THR A 423 -12.88 6.59 15.64
C THR A 423 -13.66 6.98 14.39
N ARG A 424 -13.86 6.05 13.45
CA ARG A 424 -14.73 6.21 12.27
C ARG A 424 -16.19 6.48 12.63
N ALA A 425 -16.79 5.66 13.50
CA ALA A 425 -18.19 5.85 13.91
C ALA A 425 -18.46 7.22 14.57
N ARG A 426 -17.46 7.80 15.26
CA ARG A 426 -17.59 9.14 15.86
C ARG A 426 -17.43 10.29 14.87
N ARG A 427 -16.79 10.03 13.72
CA ARG A 427 -16.69 10.95 12.59
C ARG A 427 -17.93 10.90 11.68
N GLY A 428 -18.91 10.04 12.02
CA GLY A 428 -20.11 9.84 11.21
C GLY A 428 -19.88 8.97 9.97
N GLU A 429 -18.75 8.27 9.91
CA GLU A 429 -18.26 7.49 8.76
C GLU A 429 -18.69 6.01 8.85
N ALA A 430 -19.85 5.72 9.45
CA ALA A 430 -20.31 4.35 9.71
C ALA A 430 -20.99 3.70 8.51
#